data_AF-A0AAE0Q311-F1
#
_entry.id   AF-A0AAE0Q311-F1
#
_cell.length_a   1.000
_cell.length_b   1.000
_cell.length_c   1.000
_cell.angle_alpha   90.00
_cell.angle_beta   90.00
_cell.angle_gamma   90.00
#
_symmetry.space_group_name_H-M   'P 1'
#
loop_
_entity.id
_entity.type
_entity.pdbx_description
1 polymer ?
#
loop_
_entity_poly.entity_id
_entity_poly.type
_entity_poly.pdbx_seq_one_letter_code
_entity_poly.pdbx_strand_id
1 'polypeptide(L)'
;MKAEEVMQMELRLQQEGLCLETSSDSERLDHLWCLYVEKENSVRMLTRELQELRDKHAAEIETVQLYIQNIRSLSKTQDSVALELEQENKVLRSNMMELNLQQETEKSEIAEMLVQEGLDEVMTSSLSELVAYLLADRAALMEKIQALEEENSKNLNVQCTHKRRTPENERKVALLQGQSPWKRLLGFRKSAQDKQDEDKRCDRQLCLLERDLDEASTRLNLAHKEIRRLTDELESAYLTKVAYDLAEVQAMKEKNEVLDAELRHLRNSVHTMRVQFSQLIDRNFKELDSEDEDFVYALTRELTLPHHTRSLSKCKIKKLKDGNKRCPDKLEEGLSSLQELNQVITKLQVEIEQETTLRKKVEEECDDERRKRKKAEQLTLALQEKDHDAKVQHLQENVMNTQDFKTMLQEQENLKLRQDFEKLGEFCEKLQTEIQQVHDNLHSYIRKYDELKVRHREKLAEAKHVYLWEMTRRDQKIDAQERELDILIKRLKKESDMVKTVSSENEALLLTKKTLLCQLTEAEEQRKNCAAKICALQRRVDFLEQDSMQQWEKNMEKSTQISKLQRRLWDAESLVSTQYLKKHHGSDVIERTEDTSFRNDEVNERTRHQDVVI
;
A
#
# COMPACT_ATOMS: atom_id res chain seq x y z
N MET A 1 24.16 -58.37 -30.49
CA MET A 1 23.75 -57.31 -31.43
C MET A 1 22.65 -57.85 -32.32
N LYS A 2 21.70 -57.00 -32.71
CA LYS A 2 20.82 -57.23 -33.86
C LYS A 2 21.61 -57.01 -35.15
N ALA A 3 21.23 -57.66 -36.25
CA ALA A 3 21.92 -57.46 -37.53
C ALA A 3 21.93 -55.99 -37.98
N GLU A 4 20.85 -55.27 -37.66
CA GLU A 4 20.64 -53.85 -37.94
C GLU A 4 21.62 -52.92 -37.17
N GLU A 5 22.03 -53.31 -35.96
CA GLU A 5 23.04 -52.58 -35.16
C GLU A 5 24.43 -52.73 -35.79
N VAL A 6 24.75 -53.93 -36.30
CA VAL A 6 26.01 -54.20 -37.03
C VAL A 6 26.03 -53.40 -38.33
N MET A 7 24.95 -53.43 -39.11
CA MET A 7 24.86 -52.71 -40.38
C MET A 7 24.98 -51.18 -40.23
N GLN A 8 24.49 -50.62 -39.11
CA GLN A 8 24.69 -49.20 -38.78
C GLN A 8 26.13 -48.86 -38.38
N MET A 9 26.87 -49.78 -37.75
CA MET A 9 28.30 -49.58 -37.48
C MET A 9 29.13 -49.70 -38.76
N GLU A 10 28.82 -50.67 -39.62
CA GLU A 10 29.46 -50.82 -40.94
C GLU A 10 29.30 -49.54 -41.76
N LEU A 11 28.09 -48.96 -41.81
CA LEU A 11 27.79 -47.70 -42.50
C LEU A 11 28.59 -46.50 -41.95
N ARG A 12 28.73 -46.39 -40.62
CA ARG A 12 29.54 -45.31 -40.01
C ARG A 12 31.02 -45.46 -40.31
N LEU A 13 31.55 -46.69 -40.24
CA LEU A 13 32.94 -46.97 -40.61
C LEU A 13 33.20 -46.61 -42.08
N GLN A 14 32.25 -46.88 -42.99
CA GLN A 14 32.35 -46.40 -44.38
C GLN A 14 32.32 -44.87 -44.50
N GLN A 15 31.45 -44.18 -43.75
CA GLN A 15 31.39 -42.71 -43.69
C GLN A 15 32.68 -42.09 -43.12
N GLU A 16 33.39 -42.80 -42.24
CA GLU A 16 34.67 -42.41 -41.64
C GLU A 16 35.89 -42.93 -42.44
N GLY A 17 35.67 -43.50 -43.64
CA GLY A 17 36.71 -43.91 -44.60
C GLY A 17 37.26 -45.34 -44.43
N LEU A 18 36.78 -46.10 -43.43
CA LEU A 18 37.25 -47.44 -43.06
C LEU A 18 36.41 -48.56 -43.69
N CYS A 19 36.52 -48.66 -45.02
CA CYS A 19 35.84 -49.69 -45.83
C CYS A 19 36.47 -51.09 -45.68
N LEU A 20 35.61 -52.11 -45.80
CA LEU A 20 35.94 -53.55 -45.82
C LEU A 20 37.01 -53.97 -46.84
N GLU A 21 37.15 -53.22 -47.94
CA GLU A 21 38.02 -53.57 -49.07
C GLU A 21 39.41 -52.91 -49.00
N THR A 22 39.63 -51.96 -48.08
CA THR A 22 40.80 -51.07 -48.07
C THR A 22 41.48 -50.91 -46.71
N SER A 23 40.77 -51.12 -45.60
CA SER A 23 41.31 -50.98 -44.24
C SER A 23 41.56 -52.32 -43.55
N SER A 24 42.59 -52.40 -42.72
CA SER A 24 42.90 -53.58 -41.93
C SER A 24 41.88 -53.78 -40.80
N ASP A 25 41.50 -55.03 -40.51
CA ASP A 25 40.67 -55.36 -39.35
C ASP A 25 41.24 -54.79 -38.02
N SER A 26 42.57 -54.63 -37.91
CA SER A 26 43.20 -53.96 -36.75
C SER A 26 42.86 -52.48 -36.69
N GLU A 27 43.03 -51.75 -37.80
CA GLU A 27 42.75 -50.31 -37.89
C GLU A 27 41.28 -50.02 -37.60
N ARG A 28 40.38 -50.90 -38.08
CA ARG A 28 38.94 -50.84 -37.78
C ARG A 28 38.66 -51.09 -36.29
N LEU A 29 39.34 -52.04 -35.65
CA LEU A 29 39.21 -52.29 -34.21
C LEU A 29 39.75 -51.12 -33.37
N ASP A 30 40.93 -50.60 -33.72
CA ASP A 30 41.59 -49.51 -33.00
C ASP A 30 40.76 -48.22 -33.07
N HIS A 31 40.16 -47.92 -34.23
CA HIS A 31 39.24 -46.79 -34.41
C HIS A 31 37.93 -46.97 -33.62
N LEU A 32 37.30 -48.15 -33.68
CA LEU A 32 36.12 -48.47 -32.87
C LEU A 32 36.41 -48.37 -31.35
N TRP A 33 37.60 -48.78 -30.92
CA TRP A 33 38.05 -48.64 -29.53
C TRP A 33 38.27 -47.18 -29.14
N CYS A 34 38.90 -46.37 -30.00
CA CYS A 34 39.05 -44.93 -29.78
C CYS A 34 37.69 -44.22 -29.67
N LEU A 35 36.76 -44.51 -30.59
CA LEU A 35 35.39 -44.00 -30.54
C LEU A 35 34.67 -44.43 -29.25
N TYR A 36 34.77 -45.71 -28.86
CA TYR A 36 34.18 -46.20 -27.62
C TYR A 36 34.70 -45.43 -26.40
N VAL A 37 36.03 -45.31 -26.26
CA VAL A 37 36.67 -44.59 -25.15
C VAL A 37 36.29 -43.09 -25.16
N GLU A 38 36.20 -42.46 -26.33
CA GLU A 38 35.78 -41.05 -26.47
C GLU A 38 34.32 -40.83 -26.04
N LYS A 39 33.39 -41.71 -26.47
CA LYS A 39 31.98 -41.59 -26.07
C LYS A 39 31.75 -42.02 -24.61
N GLU A 40 32.50 -42.99 -24.09
CA GLU A 40 32.45 -43.40 -22.67
C GLU A 40 33.00 -42.29 -21.76
N ASN A 41 34.10 -41.63 -22.16
CA ASN A 41 34.59 -40.41 -21.52
C ASN A 41 33.54 -39.29 -21.56
N SER A 42 32.89 -39.07 -22.71
CA SER A 42 31.85 -38.05 -22.88
C SER A 42 30.63 -38.32 -21.99
N VAL A 43 30.17 -39.57 -21.88
CA VAL A 43 29.09 -39.97 -20.98
C VAL A 43 29.50 -39.78 -19.51
N ARG A 44 30.74 -40.10 -19.13
CA ARG A 44 31.25 -39.84 -17.77
C ARG A 44 31.33 -38.34 -17.45
N MET A 45 31.72 -37.50 -18.41
CA MET A 45 31.70 -36.03 -18.28
C MET A 45 30.27 -35.49 -18.09
N LEU A 46 29.34 -35.84 -18.99
CA LEU A 46 27.94 -35.42 -18.90
C LEU A 46 27.25 -35.92 -17.63
N THR A 47 27.59 -37.13 -17.15
CA THR A 47 27.04 -37.67 -15.90
C THR A 47 27.50 -36.86 -14.69
N ARG A 48 28.77 -36.43 -14.66
CA ARG A 48 29.29 -35.52 -13.62
C ARG A 48 28.63 -34.14 -13.69
N GLU A 49 28.49 -33.56 -14.88
CA GLU A 49 27.83 -32.26 -15.07
C GLU A 49 26.36 -32.28 -14.66
N LEU A 50 25.63 -33.35 -14.98
CA LEU A 50 24.27 -33.58 -14.49
C LEU A 50 24.21 -33.73 -12.96
N GLN A 51 25.23 -34.30 -12.33
CA GLN A 51 25.29 -34.37 -10.87
C GLN A 51 25.61 -33.01 -10.25
N GLU A 52 26.59 -32.27 -10.77
CA GLU A 52 26.87 -30.89 -10.33
C GLU A 52 25.65 -29.97 -10.47
N LEU A 53 24.82 -30.14 -11.50
CA LEU A 53 23.55 -29.42 -11.67
C LEU A 53 22.49 -29.84 -10.65
N ARG A 54 22.39 -31.14 -10.31
CA ARG A 54 21.50 -31.63 -9.24
C ARG A 54 21.91 -31.08 -7.88
N ASP A 55 23.21 -31.06 -7.60
CA ASP A 55 23.75 -30.59 -6.32
C ASP A 55 23.53 -29.08 -6.16
N LYS A 56 23.73 -28.29 -7.23
CA LYS A 56 23.37 -26.86 -7.29
C LYS A 56 21.88 -26.64 -7.06
N HIS A 57 21.01 -27.35 -7.79
CA HIS A 57 19.56 -27.25 -7.64
C HIS A 57 19.07 -27.68 -6.25
N ALA A 58 19.73 -28.64 -5.60
CA ALA A 58 19.44 -29.01 -4.21
C ALA A 58 19.80 -27.88 -3.22
N ALA A 59 20.95 -27.24 -3.38
CA ALA A 59 21.34 -26.08 -2.58
C ALA A 59 20.42 -24.87 -2.82
N GLU A 60 20.03 -24.60 -4.07
CA GLU A 60 19.02 -23.59 -4.41
C GLU A 60 17.69 -23.87 -3.69
N ILE A 61 17.19 -25.11 -3.73
CA ILE A 61 16.00 -25.52 -2.97
C ILE A 61 16.17 -25.28 -1.46
N GLU A 62 17.32 -25.60 -0.87
CA GLU A 62 17.59 -25.37 0.55
C GLU A 62 17.54 -23.88 0.90
N THR A 63 18.16 -22.99 0.10
CA THR A 63 18.07 -21.54 0.32
C THR A 63 16.64 -21.02 0.18
N VAL A 64 15.86 -21.52 -0.79
CA VAL A 64 14.44 -21.17 -0.97
C VAL A 64 13.61 -21.64 0.23
N GLN A 65 13.88 -22.82 0.79
CA GLN A 65 13.23 -23.29 2.01
C GLN A 65 13.56 -22.39 3.22
N LEU A 66 14.82 -21.94 3.35
CA LEU A 66 15.23 -20.99 4.38
C LEU A 66 14.51 -19.63 4.25
N TYR A 67 14.41 -19.08 3.03
CA TYR A 67 13.64 -17.85 2.78
C TYR A 67 12.15 -18.03 3.13
N ILE A 68 11.54 -19.17 2.77
CA ILE A 68 10.15 -19.50 3.13
C ILE A 68 9.99 -19.61 4.66
N GLN A 69 10.97 -20.16 5.38
CA GLN A 69 10.96 -20.22 6.85
C GLN A 69 11.09 -18.83 7.49
N ASN A 70 11.93 -17.95 6.94
CA ASN A 70 12.07 -16.56 7.39
C ASN A 70 10.77 -15.76 7.16
N ILE A 71 10.13 -15.91 6.00
CA ILE A 71 8.82 -15.31 5.72
C ILE A 71 7.74 -15.81 6.70
N ARG A 72 7.73 -17.11 7.02
CA ARG A 72 6.79 -17.69 8.00
C ARG A 72 7.01 -17.21 9.43
N SER A 73 8.25 -16.90 9.83
CA SER A 73 8.52 -16.32 11.15
C SER A 73 8.16 -14.84 11.21
N LEU A 74 8.47 -14.06 10.16
CA LEU A 74 8.06 -12.66 10.04
C LEU A 74 6.54 -12.48 10.05
N SER A 75 5.79 -13.34 9.33
CA SER A 75 4.33 -13.37 9.38
C SER A 75 3.82 -13.57 10.81
N LYS A 76 4.36 -14.56 11.55
CA LYS A 76 3.96 -14.81 12.94
C LYS A 76 4.23 -13.63 13.88
N THR A 77 5.34 -12.92 13.69
CA THR A 77 5.61 -11.71 14.48
C THR A 77 4.68 -10.56 14.10
N GLN A 78 4.31 -10.43 12.81
CA GLN A 78 3.32 -9.45 12.35
C GLN A 78 1.93 -9.76 12.94
N ASP A 79 1.52 -11.04 12.95
CA ASP A 79 0.26 -11.50 13.54
C ASP A 79 0.21 -11.24 15.07
N SER A 80 1.32 -11.41 15.79
CA SER A 80 1.41 -11.10 17.23
C SER A 80 1.24 -9.61 17.50
N VAL A 81 2.00 -8.75 16.79
CA VAL A 81 1.93 -7.29 16.95
C VAL A 81 0.54 -6.76 16.57
N ALA A 82 -0.10 -7.32 15.55
CA ALA A 82 -1.48 -6.98 15.21
C ALA A 82 -2.47 -7.33 16.35
N LEU A 83 -2.30 -8.49 16.98
CA LEU A 83 -3.12 -8.94 18.12
C LEU A 83 -2.88 -8.09 19.37
N GLU A 84 -1.65 -7.65 19.62
CA GLU A 84 -1.27 -6.74 20.71
C GLU A 84 -1.90 -5.35 20.50
N LEU A 85 -1.74 -4.74 19.32
CA LEU A 85 -2.37 -3.46 18.97
C LEU A 85 -3.91 -3.52 19.03
N GLU A 86 -4.51 -4.67 18.70
CA GLU A 86 -5.94 -4.90 18.88
C GLU A 86 -6.36 -4.93 20.36
N GLN A 87 -5.53 -5.45 21.26
CA GLN A 87 -5.78 -5.46 22.70
C GLN A 87 -5.64 -4.07 23.31
N GLU A 88 -4.58 -3.34 22.96
CA GLU A 88 -4.39 -1.95 23.37
C GLU A 88 -5.55 -1.06 22.91
N ASN A 89 -6.02 -1.22 21.66
CA ASN A 89 -7.19 -0.50 21.16
C ASN A 89 -8.48 -0.82 21.94
N LYS A 90 -8.63 -2.05 22.46
CA LYS A 90 -9.78 -2.43 23.30
C LYS A 90 -9.67 -1.76 24.68
N VAL A 91 -8.49 -1.78 25.31
CA VAL A 91 -8.23 -1.09 26.59
C VAL A 91 -8.43 0.42 26.46
N LEU A 92 -7.87 1.08 25.45
CA LEU A 92 -8.03 2.52 25.24
C LEU A 92 -9.51 2.92 25.05
N ARG A 93 -10.31 2.09 24.38
CA ARG A 93 -11.76 2.31 24.24
C ARG A 93 -12.50 2.16 25.57
N SER A 94 -12.14 1.16 26.39
CA SER A 94 -12.68 1.02 27.75
C SER A 94 -12.34 2.22 28.62
N ASN A 95 -11.08 2.67 28.62
CA ASN A 95 -10.63 3.82 29.40
C ASN A 95 -11.34 5.12 28.96
N MET A 96 -11.54 5.32 27.64
CA MET A 96 -12.33 6.44 27.12
C MET A 96 -13.80 6.38 27.54
N MET A 97 -14.40 5.18 27.61
CA MET A 97 -15.76 5.01 28.10
C MET A 97 -15.88 5.28 29.61
N GLU A 98 -14.89 4.87 30.40
CA GLU A 98 -14.81 5.13 31.83
C GLU A 98 -14.63 6.64 32.12
N LEU A 99 -13.70 7.31 31.44
CA LEU A 99 -13.51 8.76 31.55
C LEU A 99 -14.76 9.55 31.14
N ASN A 100 -15.46 9.12 30.09
CA ASN A 100 -16.72 9.77 29.69
C ASN A 100 -17.85 9.52 30.71
N LEU A 101 -17.88 8.35 31.35
CA LEU A 101 -18.82 8.08 32.45
C LEU A 101 -18.50 8.94 33.68
N GLN A 102 -17.22 9.07 34.05
CA GLN A 102 -16.76 9.94 35.14
C GLN A 102 -17.15 11.41 34.89
N GLN A 103 -16.90 11.93 33.69
CA GLN A 103 -17.34 13.28 33.32
C GLN A 103 -18.86 13.46 33.35
N GLU A 104 -19.63 12.43 33.01
CA GLU A 104 -21.10 12.52 33.07
C GLU A 104 -21.62 12.45 34.51
N THR A 105 -20.97 11.69 35.41
CA THR A 105 -21.26 11.76 36.85
C THR A 105 -20.88 13.11 37.45
N GLU A 106 -19.71 13.66 37.13
CA GLU A 106 -19.29 15.01 37.57
C GLU A 106 -20.28 16.09 37.09
N LYS A 107 -20.70 16.04 35.81
CA LYS A 107 -21.75 16.92 35.28
C LYS A 107 -23.08 16.75 36.00
N SER A 108 -23.48 15.51 36.31
CA SER A 108 -24.74 15.22 37.02
C SER A 108 -24.71 15.74 38.46
N GLU A 109 -23.59 15.62 39.17
CA GLU A 109 -23.40 16.17 40.51
C GLU A 109 -23.41 17.71 40.49
N ILE A 110 -22.72 18.34 39.54
CA ILE A 110 -22.74 19.79 39.33
C ILE A 110 -24.15 20.28 38.99
N ALA A 111 -24.88 19.54 38.15
CA ALA A 111 -26.27 19.84 37.81
C ALA A 111 -27.18 19.75 39.04
N GLU A 112 -27.05 18.71 39.86
CA GLU A 112 -27.85 18.58 41.08
C GLU A 112 -27.56 19.73 42.07
N MET A 113 -26.29 20.09 42.27
CA MET A 113 -25.91 21.24 43.11
C MET A 113 -26.49 22.56 42.59
N LEU A 114 -26.49 22.79 41.28
CA LEU A 114 -27.09 24.00 40.68
C LEU A 114 -28.62 24.03 40.86
N VAL A 115 -29.30 22.88 40.77
CA VAL A 115 -30.75 22.79 41.06
C VAL A 115 -31.02 23.04 42.55
N GLN A 116 -30.21 22.49 43.46
CA GLN A 116 -30.39 22.69 44.91
C GLN A 116 -30.25 24.17 45.33
N GLU A 117 -29.36 24.95 44.70
CA GLU A 117 -29.19 26.40 44.93
C GLU A 117 -30.21 27.28 44.17
N GLY A 118 -31.07 26.69 43.32
CA GLY A 118 -32.03 27.44 42.50
C GLY A 118 -31.37 28.23 41.36
N LEU A 119 -30.41 27.59 40.69
CA LEU A 119 -29.63 28.09 39.56
C LEU A 119 -29.79 27.16 38.32
N ASP A 120 -30.95 26.53 38.15
CA ASP A 120 -31.24 25.63 37.03
C ASP A 120 -31.19 26.33 35.65
N GLU A 121 -31.49 27.64 35.60
CA GLU A 121 -31.27 28.52 34.44
C GLU A 121 -29.79 28.55 33.96
N VAL A 122 -28.82 28.28 34.85
CA VAL A 122 -27.38 28.22 34.52
C VAL A 122 -27.06 26.95 33.74
N MET A 123 -27.79 25.84 33.97
CA MET A 123 -27.54 24.56 33.30
C MET A 123 -27.99 24.55 31.83
N THR A 124 -29.05 25.31 31.52
CA THR A 124 -29.62 25.41 30.17
C THR A 124 -28.96 26.50 29.33
N SER A 125 -28.25 27.43 29.97
CA SER A 125 -27.44 28.46 29.32
C SER A 125 -26.15 27.89 28.75
N SER A 126 -25.81 28.18 27.48
CA SER A 126 -24.50 27.84 26.95
C SER A 126 -23.38 28.64 27.65
N LEU A 127 -22.15 28.12 27.63
CA LEU A 127 -20.96 28.85 28.11
C LEU A 127 -20.82 30.23 27.44
N SER A 128 -21.19 30.36 26.17
CA SER A 128 -21.25 31.62 25.44
C SER A 128 -22.29 32.61 26.00
N GLU A 129 -23.48 32.13 26.36
CA GLU A 129 -24.53 32.96 26.94
C GLU A 129 -24.18 33.36 28.38
N LEU A 130 -23.64 32.44 29.19
CA LEU A 130 -23.13 32.74 30.53
C LEU A 130 -22.05 33.82 30.51
N VAL A 131 -21.07 33.72 29.60
CA VAL A 131 -20.06 34.77 29.42
C VAL A 131 -20.69 36.08 28.95
N ALA A 132 -21.65 36.06 28.04
CA ALA A 132 -22.36 37.26 27.59
C ALA A 132 -23.16 37.94 28.72
N TYR A 133 -23.89 37.17 29.54
CA TYR A 133 -24.62 37.68 30.71
C TYR A 133 -23.67 38.28 31.76
N LEU A 134 -22.55 37.62 32.06
CA LEU A 134 -21.54 38.14 33.00
C LEU A 134 -20.87 39.42 32.48
N LEU A 135 -20.59 39.52 31.18
CA LEU A 135 -20.07 40.74 30.56
C LEU A 135 -21.11 41.88 30.58
N ALA A 136 -22.39 41.57 30.34
CA ALA A 136 -23.48 42.55 30.37
C ALA A 136 -23.75 43.09 31.79
N ASP A 137 -23.84 42.23 32.82
CA ASP A 137 -24.01 42.71 34.20
C ASP A 137 -22.77 43.46 34.70
N ARG A 138 -21.55 43.01 34.31
CA ARG A 138 -20.32 43.78 34.57
C ARG A 138 -20.37 45.18 33.94
N ALA A 139 -20.79 45.31 32.69
CA ALA A 139 -20.94 46.61 32.04
C ALA A 139 -21.98 47.49 32.77
N ALA A 140 -23.15 46.92 33.06
CA ALA A 140 -24.21 47.60 33.81
C ALA A 140 -23.83 47.93 35.26
N LEU A 141 -22.82 47.28 35.85
CA LEU A 141 -22.25 47.63 37.16
C LEU A 141 -21.20 48.74 37.03
N MET A 142 -20.36 48.72 35.98
CA MET A 142 -19.41 49.81 35.68
C MET A 142 -20.15 51.13 35.45
N GLU A 143 -21.24 51.14 34.66
CA GLU A 143 -22.09 52.33 34.45
C GLU A 143 -22.64 52.88 35.77
N LYS A 144 -23.06 52.02 36.70
CA LYS A 144 -23.59 52.42 38.02
C LYS A 144 -22.50 53.01 38.92
N ILE A 145 -21.28 52.48 38.86
CA ILE A 145 -20.12 53.05 39.58
C ILE A 145 -19.79 54.43 39.02
N GLN A 146 -19.68 54.55 37.69
CA GLN A 146 -19.36 55.79 37.00
C GLN A 146 -20.42 56.88 37.23
N ALA A 147 -21.71 56.53 37.26
CA ALA A 147 -22.79 57.43 37.61
C ALA A 147 -22.70 57.94 39.07
N LEU A 148 -22.31 57.08 40.02
CA LEU A 148 -22.09 57.48 41.42
C LEU A 148 -20.84 58.34 41.59
N GLU A 149 -19.78 58.13 40.81
CA GLU A 149 -18.61 59.00 40.75
C GLU A 149 -18.97 60.39 40.18
N GLU A 150 -19.83 60.45 39.17
CA GLU A 150 -20.39 61.69 38.65
C GLU A 150 -21.30 62.43 39.65
N GLU A 151 -22.17 61.73 40.39
CA GLU A 151 -23.00 62.35 41.43
C GLU A 151 -22.15 62.91 42.58
N ASN A 152 -21.14 62.16 43.04
CA ASN A 152 -20.21 62.66 44.06
C ASN A 152 -19.40 63.87 43.56
N SER A 153 -18.99 63.87 42.29
CA SER A 153 -18.29 65.01 41.66
C SER A 153 -19.18 66.26 41.56
N LYS A 154 -20.48 66.09 41.30
CA LYS A 154 -21.44 67.20 41.22
C LYS A 154 -21.81 67.76 42.60
N ASN A 155 -21.87 66.90 43.63
CA ASN A 155 -22.19 67.30 45.00
C ASN A 155 -21.08 68.09 45.72
N LEU A 156 -19.83 68.06 45.24
CA LEU A 156 -18.71 68.74 45.91
C LEU A 156 -18.60 70.25 45.62
N ASN A 157 -19.38 70.80 44.69
CA ASN A 157 -19.19 72.17 44.17
C ASN A 157 -20.27 73.20 44.60
N VAL A 158 -21.21 72.84 45.49
CA VAL A 158 -22.22 73.80 46.02
C VAL A 158 -22.45 73.59 47.52
N GLN A 159 -21.67 74.26 48.36
CA GLN A 159 -21.89 74.29 49.81
C GLN A 159 -21.97 75.71 50.40
N CYS A 160 -22.93 76.52 49.94
CA CYS A 160 -23.43 77.62 50.78
C CYS A 160 -24.83 78.13 50.39
N THR A 161 -25.89 77.70 51.11
CA THR A 161 -26.73 78.55 51.99
C THR A 161 -28.06 77.89 52.41
N HIS A 162 -28.57 78.31 53.57
CA HIS A 162 -29.99 78.33 54.00
C HIS A 162 -30.85 77.04 54.03
N LYS A 163 -30.83 76.39 55.20
CA LYS A 163 -32.00 76.00 56.04
C LYS A 163 -33.40 75.80 55.38
N ARG A 164 -33.88 74.56 55.54
CA ARG A 164 -35.18 74.21 56.19
C ARG A 164 -36.50 74.42 55.42
N ARG A 165 -36.99 73.36 54.74
CA ARG A 165 -38.33 72.76 54.95
C ARG A 165 -38.61 71.50 54.11
N THR A 166 -39.34 70.55 54.70
CA THR A 166 -40.24 69.56 54.06
C THR A 166 -41.67 70.14 54.01
N PRO A 167 -42.69 69.54 53.33
CA PRO A 167 -42.74 68.17 52.78
C PRO A 167 -43.29 68.05 51.33
N GLU A 168 -43.56 66.79 50.94
CA GLU A 168 -44.57 66.32 49.96
C GLU A 168 -44.52 66.81 48.50
N ASN A 169 -44.28 65.84 47.60
CA ASN A 169 -45.30 65.50 46.61
C ASN A 169 -45.18 64.03 46.13
N GLU A 170 -46.30 63.39 45.82
CA GLU A 170 -46.31 61.99 45.35
C GLU A 170 -45.98 61.87 43.86
N ARG A 171 -45.03 61.00 43.48
CA ARG A 171 -45.05 60.36 42.15
C ARG A 171 -44.66 58.88 42.23
N LYS A 172 -45.64 58.03 41.89
CA LYS A 172 -45.51 56.58 41.78
C LYS A 172 -44.65 56.23 40.57
N VAL A 173 -43.59 55.46 40.78
CA VAL A 173 -42.97 54.61 39.74
C VAL A 173 -42.84 53.22 40.35
N ALA A 174 -43.20 52.18 39.59
CA ALA A 174 -43.31 50.82 40.13
C ALA A 174 -41.93 50.22 40.43
N LEU A 175 -41.77 49.69 41.65
CA LEU A 175 -40.60 48.91 42.03
C LEU A 175 -40.71 47.50 41.43
N LEU A 176 -40.25 47.33 40.19
CA LEU A 176 -40.20 46.00 39.56
C LEU A 176 -39.15 45.12 40.26
N GLN A 177 -39.64 44.07 40.91
CA GLN A 177 -38.89 43.20 41.82
C GLN A 177 -38.07 42.15 41.07
N GLY A 178 -36.97 42.58 40.44
CA GLY A 178 -35.96 41.69 39.85
C GLY A 178 -34.66 41.71 40.66
N GLN A 179 -34.50 40.79 41.62
CA GLN A 179 -33.21 40.56 42.28
C GLN A 179 -32.46 39.45 41.55
N SER A 180 -31.28 39.73 41.01
CA SER A 180 -30.47 38.73 40.30
C SER A 180 -30.01 37.61 41.25
N PRO A 181 -29.96 36.33 40.82
CA PRO A 181 -29.48 35.23 41.65
C PRO A 181 -28.08 35.47 42.20
N TRP A 182 -27.18 36.01 41.37
CA TRP A 182 -25.81 36.39 41.71
C TRP A 182 -25.70 37.38 42.89
N LYS A 183 -26.70 38.24 43.10
CA LYS A 183 -26.76 39.16 44.27
C LYS A 183 -27.02 38.44 45.60
N ARG A 184 -27.56 37.22 45.56
CA ARG A 184 -27.77 36.34 46.71
C ARG A 184 -26.48 35.62 47.09
N LEU A 185 -25.71 35.21 46.08
CA LEU A 185 -24.44 34.48 46.18
C LEU A 185 -23.30 35.40 46.67
N LEU A 186 -23.24 36.65 46.19
CA LEU A 186 -22.30 37.70 46.63
C LEU A 186 -22.79 38.44 47.90
N GLY A 187 -23.21 37.70 48.92
CA GLY A 187 -23.89 38.24 50.11
C GLY A 187 -23.04 39.20 50.96
N PHE A 188 -23.16 40.51 50.71
CA PHE A 188 -22.52 41.59 51.48
C PHE A 188 -23.01 41.67 52.94
N ARG A 189 -22.57 40.74 53.78
CA ARG A 189 -22.75 40.79 55.24
C ARG A 189 -21.84 41.89 55.81
N LYS A 190 -22.37 43.11 55.95
CA LYS A 190 -21.66 44.27 56.54
C LYS A 190 -21.36 44.07 58.04
N SER A 191 -20.30 43.33 58.33
CA SER A 191 -19.67 43.27 59.66
C SER A 191 -18.64 44.40 59.76
N ALA A 192 -18.91 45.42 60.56
CA ALA A 192 -18.03 46.58 60.71
C ALA A 192 -16.99 46.36 61.83
N GLN A 193 -15.97 45.53 61.58
CA GLN A 193 -14.86 45.32 62.53
C GLN A 193 -13.56 44.91 61.81
N ASP A 194 -12.44 45.16 62.49
CA ASP A 194 -11.03 44.88 62.16
C ASP A 194 -10.45 45.30 60.80
N LYS A 195 -9.64 46.36 60.85
CA LYS A 195 -8.68 46.75 59.80
C LYS A 195 -7.29 46.11 59.98
N GLN A 196 -7.18 44.98 60.68
CA GLN A 196 -5.91 44.28 60.92
C GLN A 196 -5.83 42.85 60.37
N ASP A 197 -6.91 42.32 59.78
CA ASP A 197 -6.94 40.95 59.23
C ASP A 197 -7.05 40.86 57.70
N GLU A 198 -7.34 41.97 56.99
CA GLU A 198 -7.35 41.96 55.52
C GLU A 198 -5.94 41.86 54.91
N ASP A 199 -4.92 42.50 55.49
CA ASP A 199 -3.52 42.32 55.05
C ASP A 199 -3.12 40.83 55.15
N LYS A 200 -3.45 40.18 56.27
CA LYS A 200 -3.18 38.74 56.50
C LYS A 200 -3.97 37.81 55.57
N ARG A 201 -5.09 38.28 54.99
CA ARG A 201 -5.81 37.57 53.92
C ARG A 201 -5.12 37.76 52.58
N CYS A 202 -4.74 38.99 52.26
CA CYS A 202 -4.02 39.33 51.04
C CYS A 202 -2.70 38.54 50.94
N ASP A 203 -1.88 38.55 52.00
CA ASP A 203 -0.63 37.77 52.07
C ASP A 203 -0.87 36.26 51.82
N ARG A 204 -1.91 35.68 52.43
CA ARG A 204 -2.25 34.25 52.23
C ARG A 204 -2.70 33.95 50.81
N GLN A 205 -3.42 34.87 50.16
CA GLN A 205 -3.82 34.70 48.76
C GLN A 205 -2.64 34.90 47.80
N LEU A 206 -1.72 35.81 48.12
CA LEU A 206 -0.47 35.99 47.38
C LEU A 206 0.42 34.73 47.46
N CYS A 207 0.64 34.17 48.66
CA CYS A 207 1.42 32.93 48.82
C CYS A 207 0.77 31.71 48.13
N LEU A 208 -0.56 31.66 48.00
CA LEU A 208 -1.24 30.62 47.21
C LEU A 208 -0.99 30.83 45.71
N LEU A 209 -1.17 32.05 45.20
CA LEU A 209 -0.92 32.38 43.80
C LEU A 209 0.56 32.21 43.40
N GLU A 210 1.49 32.53 44.28
CA GLU A 210 2.93 32.33 44.10
C GLU A 210 3.27 30.84 43.99
N ARG A 211 2.75 30.01 44.91
CA ARG A 211 2.90 28.55 44.85
C ARG A 211 2.26 27.95 43.59
N ASP A 212 1.08 28.42 43.20
CA ASP A 212 0.37 27.92 42.02
C ASP A 212 1.06 28.37 40.70
N LEU A 213 1.75 29.51 40.70
CA LEU A 213 2.66 29.95 39.63
C LEU A 213 3.93 29.10 39.57
N ASP A 214 4.54 28.75 40.71
CA ASP A 214 5.66 27.81 40.78
C ASP A 214 5.26 26.40 40.32
N GLU A 215 4.05 25.95 40.65
CA GLU A 215 3.54 24.67 40.16
C GLU A 215 3.26 24.72 38.65
N ALA A 216 2.70 25.82 38.14
CA ALA A 216 2.57 26.03 36.69
C ALA A 216 3.94 26.08 35.98
N SER A 217 4.93 26.74 36.58
CA SER A 217 6.31 26.84 36.08
C SER A 217 7.01 25.48 36.04
N THR A 218 6.86 24.67 37.08
CA THR A 218 7.43 23.30 37.11
C THR A 218 6.73 22.37 36.14
N ARG A 219 5.39 22.41 36.04
CA ARG A 219 4.62 21.68 35.01
C ARG A 219 5.05 22.07 33.59
N LEU A 220 5.22 23.37 33.30
CA LEU A 220 5.71 23.87 32.01
C LEU A 220 7.15 23.41 31.72
N ASN A 221 8.03 23.42 32.72
CA ASN A 221 9.39 22.91 32.58
C ASN A 221 9.46 21.39 32.34
N LEU A 222 8.52 20.61 32.87
CA LEU A 222 8.37 19.19 32.55
C LEU A 222 7.87 19.00 31.11
N ALA A 223 6.85 19.75 30.68
CA ALA A 223 6.38 19.73 29.28
C ALA A 223 7.51 20.10 28.29
N HIS A 224 8.30 21.13 28.57
CA HIS A 224 9.47 21.50 27.75
C HIS A 224 10.63 20.50 27.80
N LYS A 225 10.66 19.56 28.76
CA LYS A 225 11.59 18.42 28.75
C LYS A 225 11.05 17.28 27.90
N GLU A 226 9.77 16.96 28.05
CA GLU A 226 9.13 15.88 27.31
C GLU A 226 9.00 16.19 25.82
N ILE A 227 8.69 17.43 25.43
CA ILE A 227 8.73 17.87 24.03
C ILE A 227 10.13 17.66 23.42
N ARG A 228 11.21 17.93 24.16
CA ARG A 228 12.58 17.65 23.70
C ARG A 228 12.83 16.16 23.61
N ARG A 229 12.51 15.38 24.64
CA ARG A 229 12.66 13.92 24.65
C ARG A 229 11.96 13.25 23.46
N LEU A 230 10.74 13.69 23.14
CA LEU A 230 9.97 13.24 21.98
C LEU A 230 10.56 13.72 20.64
N THR A 231 11.21 14.89 20.61
CA THR A 231 11.95 15.37 19.42
C THR A 231 13.20 14.54 19.19
N ASP A 232 14.01 14.31 20.24
CA ASP A 232 15.21 13.47 20.19
C ASP A 232 14.86 12.02 19.79
N GLU A 233 13.74 11.49 20.29
CA GLU A 233 13.20 10.17 19.93
C GLU A 233 12.71 10.13 18.47
N LEU A 234 12.05 11.18 17.98
CA LEU A 234 11.60 11.29 16.59
C LEU A 234 12.78 11.43 15.61
N GLU A 235 13.81 12.20 15.96
CA GLU A 235 15.04 12.31 15.17
C GLU A 235 15.81 10.98 15.15
N SER A 236 15.88 10.26 16.27
CA SER A 236 16.45 8.90 16.34
C SER A 236 15.67 7.89 15.49
N ALA A 237 14.34 7.93 15.53
CA ALA A 237 13.46 7.11 14.69
C ALA A 237 13.62 7.44 13.19
N TYR A 238 13.80 8.72 12.85
CA TYR A 238 14.08 9.16 11.48
C TYR A 238 15.46 8.69 11.00
N LEU A 239 16.51 8.85 11.80
CA LEU A 239 17.87 8.42 11.47
C LEU A 239 18.00 6.89 11.32
N THR A 240 17.35 6.13 12.20
CA THR A 240 17.32 4.65 12.10
C THR A 240 16.54 4.18 10.89
N LYS A 241 15.43 4.85 10.52
CA LYS A 241 14.75 4.59 9.25
C LYS A 241 15.64 4.92 8.05
N VAL A 242 16.28 6.09 8.01
CA VAL A 242 17.17 6.47 6.90
C VAL A 242 18.34 5.50 6.75
N ALA A 243 18.85 4.93 7.85
CA ALA A 243 19.85 3.88 7.80
C ALA A 243 19.31 2.56 7.22
N TYR A 244 18.07 2.18 7.55
CA TYR A 244 17.40 1.01 6.94
C TYR A 244 17.15 1.21 5.44
N ASP A 245 16.53 2.34 5.07
CA ASP A 245 16.22 2.69 3.67
C ASP A 245 17.52 2.71 2.82
N LEU A 246 18.64 3.19 3.39
CA LEU A 246 19.96 3.16 2.75
C LEU A 246 20.52 1.73 2.57
N ALA A 247 20.33 0.85 3.56
CA ALA A 247 20.78 -0.55 3.50
C ALA A 247 19.96 -1.35 2.48
N GLU A 248 18.65 -1.14 2.38
CA GLU A 248 17.81 -1.76 1.34
C GLU A 248 18.24 -1.30 -0.07
N VAL A 249 18.52 0.00 -0.24
CA VAL A 249 19.08 0.55 -1.49
C VAL A 249 20.47 -0.01 -1.82
N GLN A 250 21.30 -0.33 -0.82
CA GLN A 250 22.59 -1.00 -1.03
C GLN A 250 22.41 -2.45 -1.50
N ALA A 251 21.61 -3.25 -0.81
CA ALA A 251 21.32 -4.63 -1.21
C ALA A 251 20.69 -4.73 -2.62
N MET A 252 19.84 -3.76 -2.98
CA MET A 252 19.26 -3.67 -4.33
C MET A 252 20.28 -3.24 -5.40
N LYS A 253 21.32 -2.47 -5.06
CA LYS A 253 22.46 -2.20 -5.96
C LYS A 253 23.32 -3.43 -6.18
N GLU A 254 23.72 -4.11 -5.11
CA GLU A 254 24.49 -5.36 -5.20
C GLU A 254 23.79 -6.40 -6.08
N LYS A 255 22.47 -6.56 -5.90
CA LYS A 255 21.65 -7.44 -6.74
C LYS A 255 21.63 -7.02 -8.22
N ASN A 256 21.58 -5.72 -8.52
CA ASN A 256 21.67 -5.23 -9.89
C ASN A 256 23.07 -5.46 -10.48
N GLU A 257 24.15 -5.31 -9.71
CA GLU A 257 25.52 -5.58 -10.17
C GLU A 257 25.75 -7.07 -10.51
N VAL A 258 25.13 -7.98 -9.75
CA VAL A 258 25.07 -9.42 -10.06
C VAL A 258 24.29 -9.67 -11.36
N LEU A 259 23.10 -9.09 -11.52
CA LEU A 259 22.31 -9.22 -12.76
C LEU A 259 23.04 -8.63 -13.98
N ASP A 260 23.78 -7.53 -13.83
CA ASP A 260 24.63 -6.97 -14.88
C ASP A 260 25.86 -7.85 -15.18
N ALA A 261 26.34 -8.65 -14.21
CA ALA A 261 27.36 -9.68 -14.46
C ALA A 261 26.79 -10.86 -15.27
N GLU A 262 25.60 -11.35 -14.90
CA GLU A 262 24.89 -12.40 -15.65
C GLU A 262 24.54 -11.93 -17.08
N LEU A 263 24.03 -10.72 -17.24
CA LEU A 263 23.73 -10.13 -18.55
C LEU A 263 24.99 -9.95 -19.41
N ARG A 264 26.16 -9.64 -18.82
CA ARG A 264 27.45 -9.66 -19.54
C ARG A 264 27.84 -11.08 -19.96
N HIS A 265 27.71 -12.06 -19.07
CA HIS A 265 28.01 -13.46 -19.37
C HIS A 265 27.13 -14.01 -20.49
N LEU A 266 25.81 -13.76 -20.43
CA LEU A 266 24.85 -14.16 -21.46
C LEU A 266 25.12 -13.48 -22.81
N ARG A 267 25.45 -12.18 -22.84
CA ARG A 267 25.86 -11.47 -24.07
C ARG A 267 27.13 -12.08 -24.67
N ASN A 268 28.12 -12.44 -23.85
CA ASN A 268 29.36 -13.06 -24.30
C ASN A 268 29.12 -14.48 -24.84
N SER A 269 28.25 -15.26 -24.20
CA SER A 269 27.83 -16.59 -24.68
C SER A 269 27.10 -16.50 -26.02
N VAL A 270 26.12 -15.60 -26.15
CA VAL A 270 25.40 -15.33 -27.41
C VAL A 270 26.34 -14.83 -28.51
N HIS A 271 27.33 -13.99 -28.18
CA HIS A 271 28.36 -13.57 -29.14
C HIS A 271 29.22 -14.76 -29.61
N THR A 272 29.64 -15.63 -28.69
CA THR A 272 30.42 -16.83 -28.99
C THR A 272 29.65 -17.79 -29.89
N MET A 273 28.39 -18.07 -29.56
CA MET A 273 27.50 -18.88 -30.42
C MET A 273 27.31 -18.22 -31.80
N ARG A 274 27.14 -16.90 -31.89
CA ARG A 274 27.01 -16.19 -33.17
C ARG A 274 28.28 -16.31 -34.02
N VAL A 275 29.47 -16.25 -33.42
CA VAL A 275 30.74 -16.49 -34.12
C VAL A 275 30.85 -17.94 -34.59
N GLN A 276 30.46 -18.92 -33.78
CA GLN A 276 30.41 -20.34 -34.16
C GLN A 276 29.42 -20.60 -35.31
N PHE A 277 28.23 -20.00 -35.29
CA PHE A 277 27.27 -20.07 -36.39
C PHE A 277 27.81 -19.43 -37.68
N SER A 278 28.51 -18.28 -37.58
CA SER A 278 29.19 -17.69 -38.75
C SER A 278 30.22 -18.66 -39.32
N GLN A 279 31.09 -19.24 -38.48
CA GLN A 279 32.11 -20.19 -38.91
C GLN A 279 31.55 -21.49 -39.50
N LEU A 280 30.33 -21.90 -39.12
CA LEU A 280 29.61 -23.00 -39.77
C LEU A 280 29.10 -22.57 -41.15
N ILE A 281 28.45 -21.41 -41.27
CA ILE A 281 28.00 -20.87 -42.56
C ILE A 281 29.20 -20.70 -43.52
N ASP A 282 30.34 -20.20 -43.04
CA ASP A 282 31.60 -20.01 -43.79
C ASP A 282 32.31 -21.34 -44.16
N ARG A 283 31.86 -22.49 -43.63
CA ARG A 283 32.29 -23.85 -44.04
C ARG A 283 31.32 -24.44 -45.05
N ASN A 284 30.03 -24.45 -44.73
CA ASN A 284 28.99 -24.96 -45.63
C ASN A 284 29.01 -24.26 -47.00
N PHE A 285 29.33 -22.95 -47.06
CA PHE A 285 29.55 -22.26 -48.34
C PHE A 285 30.73 -22.82 -49.15
N LYS A 286 31.82 -23.19 -48.50
CA LYS A 286 33.02 -23.74 -49.16
C LYS A 286 32.88 -25.21 -49.56
N GLU A 287 32.05 -25.95 -48.83
CA GLU A 287 31.65 -27.32 -49.18
C GLU A 287 30.77 -27.26 -50.44
N LEU A 288 29.76 -26.37 -50.49
CA LEU A 288 28.96 -26.12 -51.70
C LEU A 288 29.80 -25.64 -52.90
N ASP A 289 30.75 -24.73 -52.70
CA ASP A 289 31.71 -24.29 -53.75
C ASP A 289 32.64 -25.43 -54.25
N SER A 290 32.63 -26.62 -53.60
CA SER A 290 33.44 -27.78 -54.00
C SER A 290 32.64 -28.94 -54.60
N GLU A 291 31.37 -29.11 -54.25
CA GLU A 291 30.52 -30.20 -54.78
C GLU A 291 30.08 -29.98 -56.24
N ASP A 292 29.98 -28.73 -56.70
CA ASP A 292 29.54 -28.39 -58.06
C ASP A 292 30.57 -28.75 -59.17
N GLU A 293 31.87 -28.85 -58.86
CA GLU A 293 32.90 -29.24 -59.85
C GLU A 293 32.89 -30.76 -60.12
N ASP A 294 32.77 -31.60 -59.07
CA ASP A 294 32.77 -33.07 -59.21
C ASP A 294 31.49 -33.58 -59.92
N PHE A 295 30.35 -32.92 -59.71
CA PHE A 295 29.08 -33.31 -60.35
C PHE A 295 29.11 -33.17 -61.89
N VAL A 296 29.88 -32.21 -62.41
CA VAL A 296 30.02 -31.97 -63.86
C VAL A 296 30.79 -33.09 -64.56
N TYR A 297 31.75 -33.74 -63.88
CA TYR A 297 32.60 -34.76 -64.50
C TYR A 297 31.90 -36.12 -64.68
N ALA A 298 30.90 -36.43 -63.84
CA ALA A 298 30.27 -37.75 -63.79
C ALA A 298 29.29 -38.06 -64.94
N LEU A 299 28.67 -37.05 -65.55
CA LEU A 299 27.51 -37.23 -66.44
C LEU A 299 27.86 -37.65 -67.89
N THR A 300 29.14 -37.87 -68.21
CA THR A 300 29.64 -37.93 -69.61
C THR A 300 29.97 -39.36 -70.10
N ARG A 301 29.47 -40.44 -69.47
CA ARG A 301 29.66 -41.82 -69.99
C ARG A 301 28.40 -42.68 -70.10
N GLU A 302 28.26 -43.24 -71.30
CA GLU A 302 27.60 -44.50 -71.67
C GLU A 302 26.07 -44.59 -71.72
N LEU A 303 25.54 -44.13 -72.87
CA LEU A 303 24.31 -44.66 -73.47
C LEU A 303 24.65 -45.52 -74.70
N THR A 304 24.47 -46.85 -74.63
CA THR A 304 24.18 -47.68 -75.81
C THR A 304 23.39 -48.95 -75.49
N LEU A 305 22.37 -49.21 -76.31
CA LEU A 305 21.47 -50.39 -76.35
C LEU A 305 21.98 -51.41 -77.43
N PRO A 306 21.24 -52.45 -77.91
CA PRO A 306 19.98 -53.10 -77.48
C PRO A 306 19.98 -54.67 -77.55
N HIS A 307 18.78 -55.30 -77.47
CA HIS A 307 18.36 -56.62 -78.04
C HIS A 307 18.60 -57.92 -77.20
N HIS A 308 17.80 -59.00 -77.27
CA HIS A 308 16.51 -59.30 -77.97
C HIS A 308 15.68 -60.38 -77.19
N THR A 309 14.50 -60.79 -77.70
CA THR A 309 13.51 -61.71 -77.05
C THR A 309 13.51 -63.16 -77.57
N ARG A 310 12.70 -64.10 -77.00
CA ARG A 310 11.54 -64.78 -77.68
C ARG A 310 11.07 -66.22 -77.21
N SER A 311 9.79 -66.31 -76.78
CA SER A 311 8.77 -67.42 -76.98
C SER A 311 8.77 -68.79 -76.22
N LEU A 312 7.69 -69.57 -76.48
CA LEU A 312 7.10 -70.69 -75.71
C LEU A 312 6.53 -71.84 -76.60
N SER A 313 6.22 -73.00 -75.99
CA SER A 313 4.97 -73.83 -76.13
C SER A 313 4.89 -75.19 -76.90
N LYS A 314 4.34 -76.21 -76.18
CA LYS A 314 3.31 -77.25 -76.49
C LYS A 314 3.30 -78.06 -77.84
N CYS A 315 3.19 -79.41 -77.78
CA CYS A 315 1.93 -80.22 -77.96
C CYS A 315 2.03 -81.67 -78.61
N LYS A 316 1.59 -82.72 -77.87
CA LYS A 316 0.78 -83.95 -78.22
C LYS A 316 0.84 -84.77 -79.56
N ILE A 317 1.08 -86.10 -79.42
CA ILE A 317 0.19 -87.29 -79.78
C ILE A 317 0.26 -88.08 -81.14
N LYS A 318 0.28 -89.46 -81.04
CA LYS A 318 -0.12 -90.56 -82.00
C LYS A 318 0.73 -90.81 -83.29
N LYS A 319 0.78 -91.99 -83.97
CA LYS A 319 0.47 -93.45 -83.71
C LYS A 319 1.02 -94.34 -84.89
N LEU A 320 1.32 -95.64 -84.64
CA LEU A 320 1.41 -96.82 -85.58
C LEU A 320 2.38 -96.72 -86.81
N LYS A 321 3.18 -97.71 -87.26
CA LYS A 321 3.27 -99.20 -87.25
C LYS A 321 2.55 -99.92 -88.43
N ASP A 322 3.30 -100.58 -89.33
CA ASP A 322 2.88 -101.86 -89.97
C ASP A 322 4.04 -102.67 -90.64
N GLY A 323 3.75 -103.91 -91.10
CA GLY A 323 4.64 -104.85 -91.82
C GLY A 323 4.87 -106.20 -91.08
N ASN A 324 4.39 -107.42 -91.42
CA ASN A 324 3.81 -108.10 -92.62
C ASN A 324 4.85 -108.87 -93.48
N LYS A 325 4.71 -110.15 -93.93
CA LYS A 325 4.04 -111.43 -93.50
C LYS A 325 4.35 -112.55 -94.56
N ARG A 326 4.41 -113.84 -94.16
CA ARG A 326 4.15 -115.11 -94.93
C ARG A 326 4.88 -115.42 -96.27
N CYS A 327 5.23 -116.71 -96.50
CA CYS A 327 4.47 -117.68 -97.36
C CYS A 327 5.11 -119.10 -97.45
N PRO A 328 4.44 -120.13 -98.03
CA PRO A 328 4.85 -121.55 -98.01
C PRO A 328 4.74 -122.31 -99.37
N ASP A 329 4.62 -123.66 -99.32
CA ASP A 329 3.87 -124.63 -100.19
C ASP A 329 4.62 -125.85 -100.80
N LYS A 330 3.83 -126.83 -101.29
CA LYS A 330 4.15 -128.28 -101.49
C LYS A 330 4.55 -128.68 -102.93
N LEU A 331 4.80 -129.99 -103.16
CA LEU A 331 4.40 -130.81 -104.34
C LEU A 331 4.54 -132.33 -103.97
N GLU A 332 3.57 -133.22 -104.28
CA GLU A 332 3.46 -134.20 -105.41
C GLU A 332 4.45 -135.42 -105.37
N GLU A 333 4.17 -136.60 -105.95
CA GLU A 333 3.06 -137.09 -106.82
C GLU A 333 2.03 -137.98 -106.01
N GLY A 334 1.30 -139.02 -106.47
CA GLY A 334 1.20 -139.70 -107.78
C GLY A 334 0.25 -140.91 -107.89
N LEU A 335 0.29 -141.64 -109.01
CA LEU A 335 -0.56 -142.82 -109.38
C LEU A 335 0.31 -144.06 -109.72
N SER A 336 -0.12 -145.33 -109.89
CA SER A 336 -1.43 -146.00 -110.09
C SER A 336 -1.37 -147.48 -109.65
N SER A 337 -2.50 -148.11 -109.26
CA SER A 337 -2.85 -149.51 -109.64
C SER A 337 -4.29 -149.84 -109.21
N LEU A 338 -5.10 -150.42 -110.10
CA LEU A 338 -6.56 -150.48 -109.93
C LEU A 338 -7.09 -151.93 -109.86
N GLN A 339 -6.78 -152.64 -108.76
CA GLN A 339 -7.51 -153.87 -108.42
C GLN A 339 -7.62 -154.20 -106.92
N GLU A 340 -6.73 -153.69 -106.06
CA GLU A 340 -6.85 -153.80 -104.59
C GLU A 340 -7.75 -152.70 -103.96
N LEU A 341 -8.20 -151.75 -104.80
CA LEU A 341 -8.94 -150.54 -104.42
C LEU A 341 -10.21 -150.79 -103.60
N ASN A 342 -10.91 -151.92 -103.85
CA ASN A 342 -12.21 -152.22 -103.23
C ASN A 342 -12.16 -152.78 -101.80
N GLN A 343 -10.98 -153.01 -101.20
CA GLN A 343 -10.87 -153.46 -99.79
C GLN A 343 -10.17 -152.46 -98.85
N VAL A 344 -9.54 -151.41 -99.39
CA VAL A 344 -8.87 -150.37 -98.58
C VAL A 344 -9.79 -149.18 -98.30
N ILE A 345 -10.64 -148.80 -99.25
CA ILE A 345 -11.56 -147.64 -99.13
C ILE A 345 -12.45 -147.73 -97.87
N THR A 346 -13.00 -148.90 -97.57
CA THR A 346 -13.91 -149.10 -96.42
C THR A 346 -13.23 -148.97 -95.05
N LYS A 347 -11.89 -149.09 -94.98
CA LYS A 347 -11.13 -148.85 -93.73
C LYS A 347 -10.80 -147.38 -93.55
N LEU A 348 -10.29 -146.74 -94.59
CA LEU A 348 -9.93 -145.30 -94.57
C LEU A 348 -11.15 -144.40 -94.28
N GLN A 349 -12.35 -144.78 -94.73
CA GLN A 349 -13.58 -144.06 -94.40
C GLN A 349 -13.86 -144.01 -92.89
N VAL A 350 -13.63 -145.12 -92.17
CA VAL A 350 -13.82 -145.17 -90.70
C VAL A 350 -12.74 -144.38 -89.95
N GLU A 351 -11.48 -144.40 -90.42
CA GLU A 351 -10.39 -143.65 -89.80
C GLU A 351 -10.56 -142.12 -89.97
N ILE A 352 -11.04 -141.67 -91.14
CA ILE A 352 -11.36 -140.25 -91.38
C ILE A 352 -12.53 -139.77 -90.49
N GLU A 353 -13.56 -140.61 -90.29
CA GLU A 353 -14.65 -140.30 -89.34
C GLU A 353 -14.14 -140.22 -87.90
N GLN A 354 -13.24 -141.10 -87.48
CA GLN A 354 -12.62 -141.01 -86.15
C GLN A 354 -11.76 -139.75 -85.98
N GLU A 355 -10.86 -139.42 -86.92
CA GLU A 355 -10.00 -138.24 -86.77
C GLU A 355 -10.79 -136.92 -86.83
N THR A 356 -11.86 -136.85 -87.64
CA THR A 356 -12.75 -135.66 -87.63
C THR A 356 -13.50 -135.48 -86.32
N THR A 357 -13.83 -136.56 -85.57
CA THR A 357 -14.37 -136.40 -84.20
C THR A 357 -13.32 -135.95 -83.19
N LEU A 358 -12.05 -136.38 -83.33
CA LEU A 358 -10.96 -135.94 -82.45
C LEU A 358 -10.60 -134.47 -82.68
N ARG A 359 -10.53 -134.02 -83.94
CA ARG A 359 -10.27 -132.61 -84.28
C ARG A 359 -11.31 -131.67 -83.67
N LYS A 360 -12.60 -132.04 -83.70
CA LYS A 360 -13.68 -131.24 -83.06
C LYS A 360 -13.47 -131.08 -81.56
N LYS A 361 -13.10 -132.14 -80.83
CA LYS A 361 -12.82 -132.07 -79.39
C LYS A 361 -11.65 -131.14 -79.06
N VAL A 362 -10.57 -131.20 -79.84
CA VAL A 362 -9.40 -130.31 -79.67
C VAL A 362 -9.74 -128.85 -80.01
N GLU A 363 -10.61 -128.62 -80.98
CA GLU A 363 -11.10 -127.27 -81.32
C GLU A 363 -12.03 -126.71 -80.23
N GLU A 364 -12.93 -127.54 -79.68
CA GLU A 364 -13.77 -127.21 -78.52
C GLU A 364 -12.92 -126.88 -77.27
N GLU A 365 -11.92 -127.70 -76.92
CA GLU A 365 -10.98 -127.42 -75.82
C GLU A 365 -10.17 -126.14 -76.06
N CYS A 366 -9.74 -125.89 -77.31
CA CYS A 366 -8.99 -124.68 -77.67
C CYS A 366 -9.86 -123.43 -77.52
N ASP A 367 -11.13 -123.47 -77.91
CA ASP A 367 -12.05 -122.35 -77.69
C ASP A 367 -12.53 -122.24 -76.24
N ASP A 368 -12.56 -123.33 -75.47
CA ASP A 368 -12.78 -123.32 -74.02
C ASP A 368 -11.63 -122.59 -73.31
N GLU A 369 -10.38 -122.91 -73.62
CA GLU A 369 -9.21 -122.17 -73.13
C GLU A 369 -9.18 -120.72 -73.60
N ARG A 370 -9.56 -120.45 -74.86
CA ARG A 370 -9.70 -119.08 -75.38
C ARG A 370 -10.76 -118.29 -74.61
N ARG A 371 -11.86 -118.92 -74.21
CA ARG A 371 -12.92 -118.35 -73.36
C ARG A 371 -12.47 -118.17 -71.90
N LYS A 372 -11.68 -119.10 -71.33
CA LYS A 372 -11.07 -118.94 -69.99
C LYS A 372 -10.06 -117.79 -69.96
N ARG A 373 -9.16 -117.69 -70.94
CA ARG A 373 -8.18 -116.60 -71.05
C ARG A 373 -8.84 -115.22 -71.15
N LYS A 374 -9.88 -115.07 -71.99
CA LYS A 374 -10.65 -113.81 -72.06
C LYS A 374 -11.31 -113.45 -70.73
N LYS A 375 -11.85 -114.42 -69.99
CA LYS A 375 -12.40 -114.19 -68.64
C LYS A 375 -11.31 -113.78 -67.65
N ALA A 376 -10.14 -114.40 -67.67
CA ALA A 376 -9.01 -114.04 -66.82
C ALA A 376 -8.48 -112.62 -67.13
N GLU A 377 -8.36 -112.27 -68.41
CA GLU A 377 -7.94 -110.95 -68.88
C GLU A 377 -8.95 -109.85 -68.46
N GLN A 378 -10.25 -110.13 -68.61
CA GLN A 378 -11.33 -109.28 -68.08
C GLN A 378 -11.28 -109.12 -66.56
N LEU A 379 -11.01 -110.20 -65.80
CA LEU A 379 -10.87 -110.14 -64.35
C LEU A 379 -9.63 -109.34 -63.92
N THR A 380 -8.49 -109.47 -64.61
CA THR A 380 -7.29 -108.67 -64.31
C THR A 380 -7.49 -107.19 -64.63
N LEU A 381 -8.20 -106.85 -65.71
CA LEU A 381 -8.55 -105.47 -66.02
C LEU A 381 -9.55 -104.90 -65.00
N ALA A 382 -10.58 -105.65 -64.61
CA ALA A 382 -11.54 -105.22 -63.59
C ALA A 382 -10.91 -105.06 -62.20
N LEU A 383 -9.92 -105.89 -61.84
CA LEU A 383 -9.13 -105.71 -60.63
C LEU A 383 -8.27 -104.45 -60.72
N GLN A 384 -7.59 -104.21 -61.86
CA GLN A 384 -6.83 -102.98 -62.07
C GLN A 384 -7.72 -101.73 -62.05
N GLU A 385 -8.91 -101.77 -62.63
CA GLU A 385 -9.90 -100.68 -62.61
C GLU A 385 -10.31 -100.36 -61.18
N LYS A 386 -10.68 -101.37 -60.38
CA LYS A 386 -10.99 -101.18 -58.95
C LYS A 386 -9.80 -100.71 -58.11
N ASP A 387 -8.59 -101.16 -58.44
CA ASP A 387 -7.35 -100.67 -57.83
C ASP A 387 -7.08 -99.20 -58.15
N HIS A 388 -7.50 -98.70 -59.32
CA HIS A 388 -7.39 -97.29 -59.68
C HIS A 388 -8.52 -96.48 -59.04
N ASP A 389 -9.77 -96.98 -59.04
CA ASP A 389 -10.90 -96.33 -58.35
C ASP A 389 -10.61 -96.17 -56.85
N ALA A 390 -10.11 -97.21 -56.19
CA ALA A 390 -9.72 -97.15 -54.77
C ALA A 390 -8.60 -96.12 -54.52
N LYS A 391 -7.61 -96.02 -55.42
CA LYS A 391 -6.55 -95.00 -55.35
C LYS A 391 -7.09 -93.60 -55.61
N VAL A 392 -8.03 -93.43 -56.54
CA VAL A 392 -8.68 -92.14 -56.83
C VAL A 392 -9.55 -91.70 -55.66
N GLN A 393 -10.35 -92.60 -55.08
CA GLN A 393 -11.16 -92.33 -53.87
C GLN A 393 -10.25 -91.96 -52.69
N HIS A 394 -9.20 -92.73 -52.41
CA HIS A 394 -8.23 -92.40 -51.36
C HIS A 394 -7.51 -91.06 -51.62
N LEU A 395 -7.18 -90.72 -52.87
CA LEU A 395 -6.61 -89.41 -53.20
C LEU A 395 -7.63 -88.27 -53.05
N GLN A 396 -8.89 -88.47 -53.42
CA GLN A 396 -9.97 -87.51 -53.21
C GLN A 396 -10.24 -87.29 -51.72
N GLU A 397 -10.26 -88.35 -50.92
CA GLU A 397 -10.41 -88.32 -49.46
C GLU A 397 -9.24 -87.57 -48.81
N ASN A 398 -7.99 -87.85 -49.20
CA ASN A 398 -6.83 -87.10 -48.70
C ASN A 398 -6.84 -85.62 -49.15
N VAL A 399 -7.29 -85.30 -50.36
CA VAL A 399 -7.46 -83.91 -50.81
C VAL A 399 -8.57 -83.20 -50.02
N MET A 400 -9.69 -83.89 -49.74
CA MET A 400 -10.76 -83.36 -48.88
C MET A 400 -10.22 -83.09 -47.47
N ASN A 401 -9.63 -84.10 -46.82
CA ASN A 401 -9.07 -84.00 -45.48
C ASN A 401 -8.00 -82.89 -45.36
N THR A 402 -7.11 -82.73 -46.35
CA THR A 402 -6.11 -81.64 -46.34
C THR A 402 -6.73 -80.26 -46.59
N GLN A 403 -7.80 -80.17 -47.36
CA GLN A 403 -8.57 -78.94 -47.53
C GLN A 403 -9.37 -78.57 -46.27
N ASP A 404 -9.95 -79.56 -45.57
CA ASP A 404 -10.70 -79.38 -44.33
C ASP A 404 -9.77 -79.04 -43.14
N PHE A 405 -8.57 -79.63 -43.07
CA PHE A 405 -7.54 -79.19 -42.13
C PHE A 405 -7.08 -77.75 -42.42
N LYS A 406 -7.01 -77.36 -43.70
CA LYS A 406 -6.63 -76.00 -44.09
C LYS A 406 -7.71 -74.97 -43.75
N THR A 407 -8.99 -75.27 -43.97
CA THR A 407 -10.08 -74.39 -43.53
C THR A 407 -10.15 -74.32 -42.02
N MET A 408 -9.99 -75.43 -41.28
CA MET A 408 -9.92 -75.42 -39.81
C MET A 408 -8.78 -74.52 -39.29
N LEU A 409 -7.56 -74.63 -39.82
CA LEU A 409 -6.46 -73.74 -39.41
C LEU A 409 -6.79 -72.28 -39.72
N GLN A 410 -7.28 -71.99 -40.93
CA GLN A 410 -7.60 -70.63 -41.35
C GLN A 410 -8.76 -70.03 -40.52
N GLU A 411 -9.75 -70.84 -40.12
CA GLU A 411 -10.81 -70.43 -39.19
C GLU A 411 -10.25 -70.18 -37.79
N GLN A 412 -9.35 -71.02 -37.29
CA GLN A 412 -8.70 -70.82 -35.98
C GLN A 412 -7.83 -69.56 -35.96
N GLU A 413 -7.10 -69.26 -37.04
CA GLU A 413 -6.32 -68.03 -37.19
C GLU A 413 -7.24 -66.79 -37.28
N ASN A 414 -8.32 -66.86 -38.06
CA ASN A 414 -9.34 -65.81 -38.09
C ASN A 414 -10.01 -65.60 -36.72
N LEU A 415 -10.20 -66.65 -35.92
CA LEU A 415 -10.76 -66.54 -34.56
C LEU A 415 -9.80 -65.82 -33.62
N LYS A 416 -8.50 -66.15 -33.66
CA LYS A 416 -7.45 -65.47 -32.90
C LYS A 416 -7.37 -63.99 -33.29
N LEU A 417 -7.31 -63.69 -34.58
CA LEU A 417 -7.29 -62.33 -35.10
C LEU A 417 -8.50 -61.52 -34.64
N ARG A 418 -9.72 -62.09 -34.66
CA ARG A 418 -10.92 -61.43 -34.12
C ARG A 418 -10.79 -61.12 -32.63
N GLN A 419 -10.37 -62.09 -31.82
CA GLN A 419 -10.15 -61.88 -30.39
C GLN A 419 -9.08 -60.82 -30.10
N ASP A 420 -8.03 -60.74 -30.91
CA ASP A 420 -6.98 -59.73 -30.75
C ASP A 420 -7.42 -58.35 -31.23
N PHE A 421 -8.26 -58.26 -32.27
CA PHE A 421 -8.95 -57.02 -32.65
C PHE A 421 -9.94 -56.55 -31.57
N GLU A 422 -10.68 -57.46 -30.93
CA GLU A 422 -11.60 -57.15 -29.82
C GLU A 422 -10.83 -56.60 -28.60
N LYS A 423 -9.75 -57.26 -28.19
CA LYS A 423 -8.85 -56.77 -27.11
C LYS A 423 -8.25 -55.41 -27.43
N LEU A 424 -7.83 -55.18 -28.68
CA LEU A 424 -7.28 -53.91 -29.12
C LEU A 424 -8.34 -52.81 -29.16
N GLY A 425 -9.57 -53.14 -29.54
CA GLY A 425 -10.74 -52.25 -29.46
C GLY A 425 -11.02 -51.83 -28.01
N GLU A 426 -11.14 -52.79 -27.09
CA GLU A 426 -11.27 -52.52 -25.66
C GLU A 426 -10.14 -51.63 -25.11
N PHE A 427 -8.89 -51.85 -25.55
CA PHE A 427 -7.75 -51.04 -25.14
C PHE A 427 -7.84 -49.60 -25.66
N CYS A 428 -8.25 -49.41 -26.91
CA CYS A 428 -8.51 -48.09 -27.49
C CYS A 428 -9.64 -47.35 -26.78
N GLU A 429 -10.74 -48.03 -26.40
CA GLU A 429 -11.84 -47.42 -25.64
C GLU A 429 -11.40 -47.03 -24.21
N LYS A 430 -10.60 -47.86 -23.54
CA LYS A 430 -10.00 -47.53 -22.23
C LYS A 430 -9.08 -46.31 -22.35
N LEU A 431 -8.17 -46.30 -23.32
CA LEU A 431 -7.28 -45.16 -23.56
C LEU A 431 -8.05 -43.89 -23.91
N GLN A 432 -9.13 -43.99 -24.71
CA GLN A 432 -9.97 -42.84 -25.06
C GLN A 432 -10.74 -42.28 -23.86
N THR A 433 -11.24 -43.13 -22.96
CA THR A 433 -11.91 -42.70 -21.73
C THR A 433 -10.92 -42.11 -20.71
N GLU A 434 -9.70 -42.65 -20.60
CA GLU A 434 -8.61 -42.03 -19.82
C GLU A 434 -8.23 -40.65 -20.36
N ILE A 435 -8.06 -40.49 -21.68
CA ILE A 435 -7.77 -39.21 -22.33
C ILE A 435 -8.90 -38.20 -22.06
N GLN A 436 -10.16 -38.60 -22.18
CA GLN A 436 -11.31 -37.74 -21.88
C GLN A 436 -11.33 -37.33 -20.39
N GLN A 437 -11.07 -38.26 -19.47
CA GLN A 437 -11.02 -37.97 -18.04
C GLN A 437 -9.88 -36.99 -17.70
N VAL A 438 -8.70 -37.13 -18.32
CA VAL A 438 -7.59 -36.18 -18.17
C VAL A 438 -7.96 -34.81 -18.75
N HIS A 439 -8.63 -34.76 -19.90
CA HIS A 439 -9.10 -33.52 -20.53
C HIS A 439 -10.12 -32.77 -19.67
N ASP A 440 -11.13 -33.47 -19.10
CA ASP A 440 -12.12 -32.88 -18.21
C ASP A 440 -11.50 -32.41 -16.88
N ASN A 441 -10.53 -33.16 -16.33
CA ASN A 441 -9.75 -32.75 -15.17
C ASN A 441 -8.95 -31.46 -15.47
N LEU A 442 -8.25 -31.38 -16.61
CA LEU A 442 -7.52 -30.19 -17.03
C LEU A 442 -8.46 -28.98 -17.19
N HIS A 443 -9.63 -29.16 -17.80
CA HIS A 443 -10.64 -28.11 -17.88
C HIS A 443 -11.17 -27.68 -16.50
N SER A 444 -11.31 -28.61 -15.54
CA SER A 444 -11.64 -28.29 -14.15
C SER A 444 -10.57 -27.42 -13.48
N TYR A 445 -9.29 -27.74 -13.67
CA TYR A 445 -8.17 -26.94 -13.15
C TYR A 445 -8.07 -25.56 -13.81
N ILE A 446 -8.25 -25.46 -15.13
CA ILE A 446 -8.25 -24.18 -15.86
C ILE A 446 -9.37 -23.26 -15.33
N ARG A 447 -10.61 -23.76 -15.19
CA ARG A 447 -11.72 -22.96 -14.64
C ARG A 447 -11.43 -22.46 -13.22
N LYS A 448 -10.93 -23.33 -12.34
CA LYS A 448 -10.54 -22.95 -10.96
C LYS A 448 -9.45 -21.88 -10.92
N TYR A 449 -8.48 -21.95 -11.84
CA TYR A 449 -7.42 -20.95 -11.98
C TYR A 449 -7.98 -19.61 -12.48
N ASP A 450 -8.81 -19.60 -13.52
CA ASP A 450 -9.41 -18.37 -14.04
C ASP A 450 -10.39 -17.73 -13.05
N GLU A 451 -11.17 -18.51 -12.29
CA GLU A 451 -11.94 -18.01 -11.15
C GLU A 451 -11.07 -17.33 -10.10
N LEU A 452 -9.96 -17.96 -9.69
CA LEU A 452 -9.03 -17.37 -8.72
C LEU A 452 -8.40 -16.07 -9.24
N LYS A 453 -8.06 -16.05 -10.54
CA LYS A 453 -7.54 -14.88 -11.27
C LYS A 453 -8.59 -13.78 -11.48
N VAL A 454 -9.89 -14.09 -11.46
CA VAL A 454 -10.98 -13.10 -11.35
C VAL A 454 -11.03 -12.55 -9.93
N ARG A 455 -11.15 -13.42 -8.91
CA ARG A 455 -11.18 -13.02 -7.48
C ARG A 455 -10.00 -12.14 -7.06
N HIS A 456 -8.80 -12.42 -7.57
CA HIS A 456 -7.61 -11.60 -7.30
C HIS A 456 -7.65 -10.23 -7.99
N ARG A 457 -8.25 -10.12 -9.19
CA ARG A 457 -8.47 -8.82 -9.85
C ARG A 457 -9.55 -8.00 -9.16
N GLU A 458 -10.61 -8.65 -8.68
CA GLU A 458 -11.69 -8.02 -7.90
C GLU A 458 -11.16 -7.46 -6.58
N LYS A 459 -10.47 -8.27 -5.77
CA LYS A 459 -9.80 -7.80 -4.53
C LYS A 459 -8.82 -6.66 -4.77
N LEU A 460 -8.07 -6.69 -5.88
CA LEU A 460 -7.15 -5.61 -6.24
C LEU A 460 -7.89 -4.32 -6.66
N ALA A 461 -9.05 -4.44 -7.31
CA ALA A 461 -9.89 -3.29 -7.65
C ALA A 461 -10.56 -2.69 -6.41
N GLU A 462 -11.07 -3.52 -5.50
CA GLU A 462 -11.65 -3.13 -4.22
C GLU A 462 -10.61 -2.41 -3.34
N ALA A 463 -9.42 -2.98 -3.16
CA ALA A 463 -8.33 -2.34 -2.41
C ALA A 463 -7.90 -0.99 -3.02
N LYS A 464 -7.86 -0.88 -4.35
CA LYS A 464 -7.62 0.40 -5.04
C LYS A 464 -8.74 1.40 -4.82
N HIS A 465 -10.00 0.97 -4.81
CA HIS A 465 -11.14 1.84 -4.56
C HIS A 465 -11.14 2.39 -3.12
N VAL A 466 -10.90 1.54 -2.13
CA VAL A 466 -10.75 1.94 -0.72
C VAL A 466 -9.58 2.93 -0.56
N TYR A 467 -8.42 2.64 -1.15
CA TYR A 467 -7.27 3.56 -1.12
C TYR A 467 -7.60 4.94 -1.73
N LEU A 468 -8.24 4.99 -2.90
CA LEU A 468 -8.62 6.25 -3.55
C LEU A 468 -9.69 7.02 -2.77
N TRP A 469 -10.65 6.33 -2.16
CA TRP A 469 -11.65 6.94 -1.28
C TRP A 469 -11.00 7.52 -0.01
N GLU A 470 -10.10 6.77 0.63
CA GLU A 470 -9.34 7.25 1.78
C GLU A 470 -8.45 8.44 1.45
N MET A 471 -7.76 8.42 0.31
CA MET A 471 -6.95 9.54 -0.19
C MET A 471 -7.82 10.79 -0.34
N THR A 472 -8.91 10.68 -1.11
CA THR A 472 -9.88 11.77 -1.32
C THR A 472 -10.43 12.32 0.01
N ARG A 473 -10.69 11.45 1.00
CA ARG A 473 -11.17 11.85 2.34
C ARG A 473 -10.10 12.56 3.17
N ARG A 474 -8.82 12.20 3.01
CA ARG A 474 -7.68 12.88 3.65
C ARG A 474 -7.46 14.24 3.01
N ASP A 475 -7.47 14.31 1.69
CA ASP A 475 -7.33 15.55 0.91
C ASP A 475 -8.41 16.57 1.31
N GLN A 476 -9.68 16.15 1.33
CA GLN A 476 -10.80 17.00 1.79
C GLN A 476 -10.67 17.48 3.25
N LYS A 477 -9.98 16.73 4.11
CA LYS A 477 -9.73 17.15 5.50
C LYS A 477 -8.54 18.10 5.60
N ILE A 478 -7.50 17.93 4.77
CA ILE A 478 -6.41 18.89 4.58
C ILE A 478 -6.99 20.21 4.07
N ASP A 479 -7.77 20.21 2.99
CA ASP A 479 -8.48 21.38 2.45
C ASP A 479 -9.29 22.14 3.51
N ALA A 480 -9.91 21.42 4.46
CA ALA A 480 -10.66 22.01 5.57
C ALA A 480 -9.73 22.66 6.61
N GLN A 481 -8.66 21.96 7.02
CA GLN A 481 -7.69 22.47 7.99
C GLN A 481 -6.88 23.65 7.43
N GLU A 482 -6.53 23.65 6.16
CA GLU A 482 -5.88 24.79 5.50
C GLU A 482 -6.79 26.02 5.50
N ARG A 483 -8.09 25.87 5.19
CA ARG A 483 -9.07 26.98 5.29
C ARG A 483 -9.26 27.47 6.73
N GLU A 484 -9.24 26.58 7.73
CA GLU A 484 -9.29 26.94 9.15
C GLU A 484 -8.04 27.75 9.56
N LEU A 485 -6.84 27.28 9.20
CA LEU A 485 -5.57 27.99 9.43
C LEU A 485 -5.54 29.36 8.73
N ASP A 486 -6.01 29.44 7.50
CA ASP A 486 -6.03 30.67 6.70
C ASP A 486 -7.00 31.73 7.31
N ILE A 487 -8.09 31.29 7.96
CA ILE A 487 -8.96 32.16 8.78
C ILE A 487 -8.26 32.61 10.06
N LEU A 488 -7.55 31.71 10.76
CA LEU A 488 -6.82 32.02 11.99
C LEU A 488 -5.66 33.01 11.73
N ILE A 489 -4.89 32.83 10.65
CA ILE A 489 -3.84 33.76 10.22
C ILE A 489 -4.42 35.15 9.94
N LYS A 490 -5.57 35.22 9.26
CA LYS A 490 -6.27 36.50 8.98
C LYS A 490 -6.83 37.16 10.25
N ARG A 491 -7.18 36.38 11.28
CA ARG A 491 -7.55 36.91 12.61
C ARG A 491 -6.34 37.42 13.38
N LEU A 492 -5.30 36.60 13.52
CA LEU A 492 -4.05 36.94 14.21
C LEU A 492 -3.38 38.18 13.62
N LYS A 493 -3.46 38.38 12.30
CA LYS A 493 -2.98 39.61 11.66
C LYS A 493 -3.76 40.84 12.12
N LYS A 494 -5.10 40.78 12.16
CA LYS A 494 -5.94 41.88 12.65
C LYS A 494 -5.66 42.19 14.13
N GLU A 495 -5.50 41.16 14.95
CA GLU A 495 -5.14 41.30 16.37
C GLU A 495 -3.76 41.93 16.53
N SER A 496 -2.76 41.50 15.75
CA SER A 496 -1.43 42.11 15.70
C SER A 496 -1.47 43.59 15.29
N ASP A 497 -2.29 43.94 14.29
CA ASP A 497 -2.44 45.32 13.82
C ASP A 497 -3.20 46.20 14.84
N MET A 498 -4.20 45.65 15.55
CA MET A 498 -4.86 46.33 16.70
C MET A 498 -3.92 46.53 17.89
N VAL A 499 -3.05 45.55 18.19
CA VAL A 499 -2.05 45.69 19.26
C VAL A 499 -1.06 46.81 18.92
N LYS A 500 -0.68 46.98 17.64
CA LYS A 500 0.18 48.09 17.21
C LYS A 500 -0.48 49.46 17.37
N THR A 501 -1.76 49.62 16.99
CA THR A 501 -2.44 50.90 17.17
C THR A 501 -2.56 51.25 18.65
N VAL A 502 -3.03 50.30 19.48
CA VAL A 502 -3.14 50.48 20.93
C VAL A 502 -1.78 50.73 21.61
N SER A 503 -0.69 50.10 21.15
CA SER A 503 0.65 50.40 21.70
C SER A 503 1.09 51.82 21.35
N SER A 504 0.89 52.28 20.11
CA SER A 504 1.25 53.64 19.68
C SER A 504 0.42 54.73 20.39
N GLU A 505 -0.86 54.47 20.65
CA GLU A 505 -1.74 55.35 21.43
C GLU A 505 -1.30 55.42 22.90
N ASN A 506 -0.94 54.27 23.50
CA ASN A 506 -0.40 54.23 24.87
C ASN A 506 0.96 54.94 24.99
N GLU A 507 1.83 54.85 23.98
CA GLU A 507 3.08 55.62 23.94
C GLU A 507 2.81 57.12 23.86
N ALA A 508 1.88 57.55 23.00
CA ALA A 508 1.47 58.96 22.90
C ALA A 508 0.86 59.48 24.21
N LEU A 509 -0.02 58.71 24.85
CA LEU A 509 -0.61 59.05 26.16
C LEU A 509 0.44 59.06 27.30
N LEU A 510 1.45 58.20 27.23
CA LEU A 510 2.56 58.20 28.17
C LEU A 510 3.45 59.44 27.99
N LEU A 511 3.66 59.90 26.76
CA LEU A 511 4.40 61.13 26.44
C LEU A 511 3.64 62.40 26.90
N THR A 512 2.32 62.49 26.65
CA THR A 512 1.53 63.62 27.14
C THR A 512 1.45 63.63 28.67
N LYS A 513 1.28 62.46 29.32
CA LYS A 513 1.36 62.34 30.78
C LYS A 513 2.71 62.81 31.35
N LYS A 514 3.83 62.43 30.73
CA LYS A 514 5.16 62.91 31.13
C LYS A 514 5.28 64.43 31.01
N THR A 515 4.79 65.00 29.91
CA THR A 515 4.82 66.46 29.65
C THR A 515 3.97 67.22 30.67
N LEU A 516 2.76 66.75 30.96
CA LEU A 516 1.87 67.34 31.96
C LEU A 516 2.45 67.26 33.38
N LEU A 517 3.17 66.18 33.72
CA LEU A 517 3.86 66.07 35.00
C LEU A 517 5.02 67.08 35.12
N CYS A 518 5.76 67.34 34.05
CA CYS A 518 6.81 68.39 34.05
C CYS A 518 6.19 69.78 34.24
N GLN A 519 5.13 70.10 33.49
CA GLN A 519 4.39 71.36 33.65
C GLN A 519 3.81 71.53 35.06
N LEU A 520 3.34 70.44 35.68
CA LEU A 520 2.87 70.46 37.06
C LEU A 520 4.01 70.76 38.05
N THR A 521 5.16 70.10 37.94
CA THR A 521 6.30 70.37 38.84
C THR A 521 6.87 71.78 38.65
N GLU A 522 6.92 72.29 37.43
CA GLU A 522 7.25 73.68 37.13
C GLU A 522 6.27 74.66 37.79
N ALA A 523 4.95 74.41 37.66
CA ALA A 523 3.91 75.24 38.27
C ALA A 523 3.94 75.17 39.82
N GLU A 524 4.25 74.01 40.40
CA GLU A 524 4.44 73.86 41.84
C GLU A 524 5.68 74.62 42.34
N GLU A 525 6.76 74.65 41.57
CA GLU A 525 7.96 75.41 41.91
C GLU A 525 7.74 76.91 41.77
N GLN A 526 7.03 77.36 40.73
CA GLN A 526 6.54 78.75 40.63
C GLN A 526 5.66 79.12 41.84
N ARG A 527 4.76 78.24 42.26
CA ARG A 527 3.92 78.43 43.47
C ARG A 527 4.76 78.58 44.74
N LYS A 528 5.80 77.74 44.93
CA LYS A 528 6.75 77.86 46.06
C LYS A 528 7.51 79.20 46.02
N ASN A 529 8.01 79.59 44.86
CA ASN A 529 8.74 80.85 44.68
C ASN A 529 7.85 82.08 44.93
N CYS A 530 6.59 82.06 44.48
CA CYS A 530 5.61 83.10 44.79
C CYS A 530 5.25 83.14 46.28
N ALA A 531 5.05 81.98 46.92
CA ALA A 531 4.83 81.90 48.37
C ALA A 531 6.03 82.46 49.17
N ALA A 532 7.27 82.13 48.78
CA ALA A 532 8.48 82.67 49.40
C ALA A 532 8.58 84.21 49.26
N LYS A 533 8.24 84.75 48.09
CA LYS A 533 8.13 86.21 47.87
C LYS A 533 7.06 86.84 48.77
N ILE A 534 5.88 86.23 48.86
CA ILE A 534 4.79 86.70 49.74
C ILE A 534 5.22 86.69 51.21
N CYS A 535 5.85 85.61 51.70
CA CYS A 535 6.37 85.56 53.07
C CYS A 535 7.49 86.59 53.34
N ALA A 536 8.31 86.94 52.34
CA ALA A 536 9.30 87.99 52.47
C ALA A 536 8.66 89.39 52.51
N LEU A 537 7.63 89.63 51.69
CA LEU A 537 6.84 90.87 51.72
C LEU A 537 6.07 91.02 53.02
N GLN A 538 5.44 89.95 53.54
CA GLN A 538 4.72 89.97 54.81
C GLN A 538 5.64 90.42 55.96
N ARG A 539 6.81 89.77 56.12
CA ARG A 539 7.81 90.19 57.12
C ARG A 539 8.27 91.64 56.98
N ARG A 540 8.25 92.19 55.77
CA ARG A 540 8.56 93.60 55.52
C ARG A 540 7.41 94.53 55.90
N VAL A 541 6.15 94.10 55.70
CA VAL A 541 4.96 94.79 56.21
C VAL A 541 4.95 94.76 57.73
N ASP A 542 5.07 93.58 58.35
CA ASP A 542 5.11 93.39 59.82
C ASP A 542 6.16 94.32 60.48
N PHE A 543 7.35 94.44 59.87
CA PHE A 543 8.42 95.34 60.32
C PHE A 543 8.05 96.83 60.19
N LEU A 544 7.42 97.22 59.07
CA LEU A 544 7.02 98.61 58.83
C LEU A 544 5.84 99.04 59.72
N GLU A 545 4.93 98.12 60.02
CA GLU A 545 3.86 98.31 61.02
C GLU A 545 4.45 98.49 62.42
N GLN A 546 5.44 97.67 62.81
CA GLN A 546 6.14 97.81 64.09
C GLN A 546 6.91 99.13 64.22
N ASP A 547 7.66 99.57 63.19
CA ASP A 547 8.32 100.88 63.23
C ASP A 547 7.28 102.02 63.26
N SER A 548 6.24 101.96 62.41
CA SER A 548 5.14 102.95 62.41
C SER A 548 4.48 103.08 63.79
N MET A 549 4.18 101.95 64.45
CA MET A 549 3.66 101.91 65.82
C MET A 549 4.63 102.55 66.82
N GLN A 550 5.92 102.22 66.76
CA GLN A 550 6.92 102.86 67.61
C GLN A 550 7.09 104.36 67.34
N GLN A 551 6.96 104.82 66.09
CA GLN A 551 6.96 106.27 65.78
C GLN A 551 5.71 106.95 66.33
N TRP A 552 4.55 106.27 66.29
CA TRP A 552 3.31 106.74 66.89
C TRP A 552 3.42 106.86 68.42
N GLU A 553 3.96 105.84 69.09
CA GLU A 553 4.27 105.88 70.53
C GLU A 553 5.22 107.04 70.88
N LYS A 554 6.37 107.15 70.19
CA LYS A 554 7.33 108.26 70.38
C LYS A 554 6.69 109.63 70.13
N ASN A 555 5.75 109.74 69.18
CA ASN A 555 5.03 110.99 68.91
C ASN A 555 3.95 111.27 69.95
N MET A 556 3.29 110.25 70.50
CA MET A 556 2.37 110.39 71.63
C MET A 556 3.13 110.82 72.89
N GLU A 557 4.30 110.24 73.18
CA GLU A 557 5.18 110.70 74.25
C GLU A 557 5.55 112.17 74.09
N LYS A 558 6.07 112.57 72.93
CA LYS A 558 6.37 113.99 72.59
C LYS A 558 5.13 114.87 72.76
N SER A 559 3.96 114.41 72.34
CA SER A 559 2.70 115.14 72.51
C SER A 559 2.39 115.35 74.00
N THR A 560 2.49 114.33 74.85
CA THR A 560 2.31 114.51 76.31
C THR A 560 3.38 115.40 76.94
N GLN A 561 4.62 115.41 76.40
CA GLN A 561 5.67 116.33 76.83
C GLN A 561 5.33 117.78 76.43
N ILE A 562 4.84 118.00 75.20
CA ILE A 562 4.32 119.29 74.73
C ILE A 562 3.15 119.74 75.63
N SER A 563 2.18 118.88 75.94
CA SER A 563 1.08 119.23 76.87
C SER A 563 1.50 119.40 78.34
N LYS A 564 2.70 118.94 78.74
CA LYS A 564 3.31 119.26 80.05
C LYS A 564 4.04 120.61 79.98
N LEU A 565 4.71 120.92 78.87
CA LEU A 565 5.39 122.19 78.63
C LEU A 565 4.38 123.34 78.43
N GLN A 566 3.29 123.12 77.69
CA GLN A 566 2.18 124.06 77.54
C GLN A 566 1.51 124.38 78.88
N ARG A 567 1.31 123.38 79.74
CA ARG A 567 0.83 123.64 81.11
C ARG A 567 1.84 124.44 81.92
N ARG A 568 3.13 124.09 81.91
CA ARG A 568 4.17 124.89 82.58
C ARG A 568 4.29 126.32 82.03
N LEU A 569 4.05 126.51 80.74
CA LEU A 569 3.99 127.82 80.10
C LEU A 569 2.78 128.61 80.64
N TRP A 570 1.59 128.00 80.65
CA TRP A 570 0.37 128.60 81.20
C TRP A 570 0.47 128.87 82.71
N ASP A 571 1.09 127.97 83.48
CA ASP A 571 1.39 128.15 84.91
C ASP A 571 2.36 129.34 85.10
N ALA A 572 3.34 129.51 84.20
CA ALA A 572 4.26 130.65 84.23
C ALA A 572 3.60 131.96 83.78
N GLU A 573 2.72 131.93 82.76
CA GLU A 573 1.89 133.06 82.33
C GLU A 573 0.89 133.46 83.42
N SER A 574 0.36 132.50 84.18
CA SER A 574 -0.47 132.69 85.37
C SER A 574 0.33 133.24 86.56
N LEU A 575 1.57 132.79 86.76
CA LEU A 575 2.49 133.36 87.75
C LEU A 575 2.91 134.79 87.39
N VAL A 576 3.12 135.09 86.11
CA VAL A 576 3.30 136.46 85.60
C VAL A 576 2.03 137.28 85.84
N SER A 577 0.85 136.73 85.53
CA SER A 577 -0.45 137.40 85.74
C SER A 577 -0.78 137.66 87.21
N THR A 578 -0.27 136.84 88.13
CA THR A 578 -0.41 137.05 89.59
C THR A 578 0.72 137.90 90.19
N GLN A 579 1.88 138.01 89.53
CA GLN A 579 2.86 139.07 89.77
C GLN A 579 2.43 140.43 89.20
N TYR A 580 1.52 140.46 88.22
CA TYR A 580 0.70 141.63 87.87
C TYR A 580 -0.38 141.90 88.94
N LEU A 581 0.13 142.08 90.16
CA LEU A 581 -0.54 142.62 91.31
C LEU A 581 -1.39 143.85 90.98
N LYS A 582 -2.68 143.73 91.28
CA LYS A 582 -3.31 144.63 92.27
C LYS A 582 -3.39 146.12 91.83
N LYS A 583 -3.42 146.38 90.52
CA LYS A 583 -3.71 147.68 89.88
C LYS A 583 -4.62 147.47 88.66
N HIS A 584 -5.85 148.00 88.73
CA HIS A 584 -6.97 147.86 87.75
C HIS A 584 -7.49 146.41 87.64
N HIS A 585 -8.79 146.05 87.64
CA HIS A 585 -10.10 146.66 87.31
C HIS A 585 -10.44 146.79 85.81
N GLY A 586 -11.57 146.17 85.40
CA GLY A 586 -12.02 146.02 84.00
C GLY A 586 -11.68 144.63 83.44
N SER A 587 -12.37 143.54 83.79
CA SER A 587 -13.76 143.18 83.46
C SER A 587 -14.09 143.19 81.95
N ASP A 588 -14.16 141.98 81.39
CA ASP A 588 -15.41 141.35 80.90
C ASP A 588 -16.22 141.96 79.72
N VAL A 589 -16.96 141.22 78.88
CA VAL A 589 -17.06 139.79 78.45
C VAL A 589 -18.17 139.72 77.34
N ILE A 590 -18.54 138.68 76.56
CA ILE A 590 -18.20 137.25 76.36
C ILE A 590 -18.78 136.75 74.99
N GLU A 591 -18.20 135.68 74.39
CA GLU A 591 -18.91 134.66 73.54
C GLU A 591 -19.55 135.07 72.17
N ARG A 592 -20.00 134.18 71.25
CA ARG A 592 -20.14 132.69 71.14
C ARG A 592 -19.34 132.14 69.93
N THR A 593 -18.74 130.94 69.89
CA THR A 593 -19.27 129.53 70.04
C THR A 593 -20.35 129.20 68.98
N GLU A 594 -20.47 128.01 68.38
CA GLU A 594 -20.16 126.60 68.71
C GLU A 594 -19.40 125.88 67.53
N ASP A 595 -18.63 124.79 67.69
CA ASP A 595 -18.93 123.37 68.04
C ASP A 595 -19.89 122.64 67.05
N THR A 596 -19.80 121.33 66.70
CA THR A 596 -18.89 120.19 67.02
C THR A 596 -19.07 119.03 65.98
N SER A 597 -18.36 117.90 66.15
CA SER A 597 -18.85 116.50 65.93
C SER A 597 -18.32 115.65 64.74
N PHE A 598 -17.51 114.64 65.11
CA PHE A 598 -17.42 113.24 64.62
C PHE A 598 -18.18 112.77 63.36
N ARG A 599 -17.48 112.04 62.46
CA ARG A 599 -17.50 110.55 62.43
C ARG A 599 -16.35 109.94 61.60
N ASN A 600 -16.21 108.61 61.67
CA ASN A 600 -15.16 107.81 61.00
C ASN A 600 -15.66 107.13 59.70
N ASP A 601 -14.69 106.45 59.05
CA ASP A 601 -14.77 105.13 58.39
C ASP A 601 -14.70 105.05 56.83
N GLU A 602 -13.64 104.34 56.41
CA GLU A 602 -13.51 103.37 55.31
C GLU A 602 -13.59 103.75 53.81
N VAL A 603 -12.55 103.28 53.08
CA VAL A 603 -12.58 102.52 51.80
C VAL A 603 -13.23 103.22 50.57
N ASN A 604 -12.52 103.42 49.45
CA ASN A 604 -11.75 102.41 48.72
C ASN A 604 -10.68 102.95 47.73
N GLU A 605 -9.93 102.01 47.13
CA GLU A 605 -9.06 102.12 45.95
C GLU A 605 -9.50 103.12 44.85
N ARG A 606 -8.54 103.78 44.16
CA ARG A 606 -8.00 103.33 42.86
C ARG A 606 -7.03 104.33 42.22
N THR A 607 -5.78 103.93 42.05
CA THR A 607 -4.87 104.50 41.03
C THR A 607 -4.19 103.34 40.30
N ARG A 608 -4.54 103.15 39.02
CA ARG A 608 -3.83 102.21 38.14
C ARG A 608 -2.44 102.75 37.84
N HIS A 609 -1.47 101.88 37.62
CA HIS A 609 -0.18 102.24 37.03
C HIS A 609 0.06 101.44 35.74
N GLN A 610 0.79 102.10 34.87
CA GLN A 610 1.20 101.69 33.52
C GLN A 610 2.40 100.72 33.63
N ASP A 611 2.34 99.58 32.94
CA ASP A 611 2.94 99.31 31.61
C ASP A 611 4.42 98.88 31.71
N VAL A 612 5.06 98.54 30.57
CA VAL A 612 6.38 97.87 30.44
C VAL A 612 6.33 96.41 30.93
N VAL A 613 6.27 95.38 30.07
CA VAL A 613 6.62 95.22 28.64
C VAL A 613 8.11 95.42 28.35
N ILE A 614 8.90 94.36 28.63
CA ILE A 614 9.54 93.50 27.61
C ILE A 614 9.63 92.09 28.22
#